data_AF-A0A1C0ABH5-F1
#
_entry.id   AF-A0A1C0ABH5-F1
#
_cell.length_a   1.000
_cell.length_b   1.000
_cell.length_c   1.000
_cell.angle_alpha   90.00
_cell.angle_beta   90.00
_cell.angle_gamma   90.00
#
_symmetry.space_group_name_H-M   'P 1'
#
loop_
_entity.id
_entity.type
_entity.pdbx_description
1 polymer ?
#
loop_
_entity_poly.entity_id
_entity_poly.type
_entity_poly.pdbx_seq_one_letter_code
_entity_poly.pdbx_strand_id
1 'polypeptide(L)'
;MNLIKRTSLKKKLVAMIIASIVLLLGSTLIVVRTVVSEKAKDVAVIKVKTDLATGYDIIEQKFPGDWRLEDDKLYKGEVLMNNNFAIVDYIG
;
A
#
# COMPACT_ATOMS: atom_id res chain seq x y z
N MET A 1 41.34 29.25 8.69
CA MET A 1 40.64 29.29 9.99
C MET A 1 40.24 30.74 10.27
N ASN A 2 38.96 31.02 10.61
CA ASN A 2 38.38 32.33 10.97
C ASN A 2 37.66 33.17 9.87
N LEU A 3 36.63 32.62 9.23
CA LEU A 3 35.57 33.44 8.58
C LEU A 3 34.42 33.81 9.55
N ILE A 4 34.37 33.21 10.74
CA ILE A 4 33.27 33.33 11.71
C ILE A 4 33.39 34.59 12.59
N LYS A 5 34.53 35.28 12.57
CA LYS A 5 34.87 36.28 13.59
C LYS A 5 34.20 37.66 13.42
N ARG A 6 33.48 37.93 12.32
CA ARG A 6 32.89 39.27 12.04
C ARG A 6 31.47 39.25 11.47
N THR A 7 30.57 38.38 11.96
CA THR A 7 29.15 38.41 11.56
C THR A 7 28.28 39.03 12.65
N SER A 8 27.43 40.00 12.29
CA SER A 8 26.41 40.60 13.18
C SER A 8 25.59 39.52 13.90
N LEU A 9 25.30 39.72 15.19
CA LEU A 9 24.52 38.80 16.04
C LEU A 9 23.20 38.37 15.37
N LYS A 10 22.55 39.28 14.65
CA LYS A 10 21.32 39.01 13.86
C LYS A 10 21.52 37.90 12.82
N LYS A 11 22.66 37.91 12.12
CA LYS A 11 22.97 36.90 11.08
C LYS A 11 23.24 35.52 11.69
N LYS A 12 23.90 35.46 12.85
CA LYS A 12 24.12 34.19 13.58
C LYS A 12 22.80 33.58 14.05
N LEU A 13 21.89 34.41 14.57
CA LEU A 13 20.56 33.97 15.00
C LEU A 13 19.74 33.42 13.82
N VAL A 14 19.69 34.17 12.71
CA VAL A 14 19.00 33.72 11.48
C VAL A 14 19.59 32.43 10.94
N ALA A 15 20.92 32.28 10.93
CA ALA A 15 21.58 31.06 10.50
C ALA A 15 21.21 29.84 11.38
N MET A 16 21.10 30.02 12.71
CA MET A 16 20.65 28.94 13.60
C MET A 16 19.21 28.52 13.36
N ILE A 17 18.32 29.48 13.08
CA ILE A 17 16.92 29.20 12.75
C ILE A 17 16.81 28.46 11.42
N ILE A 18 17.56 28.87 10.40
CA ILE A 18 17.59 28.17 9.12
C ILE A 18 18.13 26.75 9.30
N ALA A 19 19.20 26.59 10.09
CA ALA A 19 19.77 25.29 10.38
C ALA A 19 18.77 24.36 11.09
N SER A 20 18.02 24.87 12.08
CA SER A 20 17.00 24.06 12.77
C SER A 20 15.86 23.65 11.85
N ILE A 21 15.40 24.54 10.97
CA ILE A 21 14.38 24.21 9.96
C ILE A 21 14.90 23.13 9.01
N VAL A 22 16.12 23.28 8.49
CA VAL A 22 16.73 22.29 7.60
C VAL A 22 16.88 20.94 8.29
N LEU A 23 17.26 20.91 9.56
CA LEU A 23 17.36 19.68 10.35
C LEU A 23 16.00 19.00 10.52
N LEU A 24 14.94 19.76 10.82
CA LEU A 24 13.58 19.23 10.95
C LEU A 24 13.05 18.67 9.62
N LEU A 25 13.29 19.38 8.51
CA LEU A 25 12.90 18.89 7.18
C LEU A 25 13.69 17.64 6.78
N GLY A 26 15.00 17.61 7.06
CA GLY A 26 15.84 16.46 6.81
C GLY A 26 15.39 15.23 7.60
N SER A 27 15.10 15.39 8.89
CA SER A 27 14.68 14.28 9.75
C SER A 27 13.32 13.73 9.34
N THR A 28 12.35 14.59 9.00
CA THR A 28 11.04 14.16 8.51
C THR A 28 11.13 13.41 7.19
N LEU A 29 11.95 13.85 6.24
CA LEU A 29 12.17 13.13 4.99
C LEU A 29 12.77 11.73 5.20
N ILE A 30 13.69 11.58 6.14
CA ILE A 30 14.27 10.28 6.49
C ILE A 30 13.20 9.36 7.07
N VAL A 31 12.43 9.83 8.05
CA VAL A 31 11.36 9.03 8.67
C VAL A 31 10.33 8.59 7.65
N VAL A 32 9.87 9.51 6.78
CA VAL A 32 8.90 9.19 5.72
C VAL A 32 9.43 8.11 4.80
N ARG A 33 10.70 8.20 4.36
CA ARG A 33 11.30 7.18 3.48
C ARG A 33 11.33 5.81 4.13
N THR A 34 11.75 5.72 5.39
CA THR A 34 11.79 4.45 6.13
C THR A 34 10.40 3.86 6.25
N VAL A 35 9.42 4.63 6.74
CA VAL A 35 8.04 4.18 6.96
C VAL A 35 7.39 3.73 5.66
N VAL A 36 7.53 4.49 4.58
CA VAL A 36 6.95 4.12 3.27
C VAL A 36 7.58 2.85 2.75
N SER A 37 8.90 2.68 2.87
CA SER A 37 9.60 1.49 2.37
C SER A 37 9.21 0.22 3.13
N GLU A 38 9.04 0.31 4.44
CA GLU A 38 8.64 -0.82 5.29
C GLU A 38 7.18 -1.17 5.05
N LYS A 39 6.30 -0.17 5.06
CA LYS A 39 4.86 -0.36 4.89
C LYS A 39 4.45 -0.74 3.47
N ALA A 40 5.24 -0.43 2.44
CA ALA A 40 4.90 -0.79 1.06
C ALA A 40 4.71 -2.30 0.88
N LYS A 41 5.55 -3.11 1.54
CA LYS A 41 5.44 -4.58 1.50
C LYS A 41 4.16 -5.05 2.20
N ASP A 42 3.90 -4.52 3.38
CA ASP A 42 2.70 -4.87 4.15
C ASP A 42 1.42 -4.47 3.40
N VAL A 43 1.40 -3.27 2.81
CA VAL A 43 0.27 -2.78 2.01
C VAL A 43 0.03 -3.66 0.79
N ALA A 44 1.09 -4.13 0.11
CA ALA A 44 0.93 -5.05 -1.02
C ALA A 44 0.29 -6.37 -0.57
N VAL A 45 0.73 -6.95 0.54
CA VAL A 45 0.17 -8.19 1.08
C VAL A 45 -1.28 -8.00 1.55
N ILE A 46 -1.56 -6.91 2.26
CA ILE A 46 -2.92 -6.57 2.71
C ILE A 46 -3.82 -6.39 1.50
N LYS A 47 -3.38 -5.65 0.48
CA LYS A 47 -4.15 -5.43 -0.74
C LYS A 47 -4.49 -6.75 -1.43
N VAL A 48 -3.53 -7.65 -1.64
CA VAL A 48 -3.80 -8.96 -2.24
C VAL A 48 -4.80 -9.77 -1.43
N LYS A 49 -4.71 -9.76 -0.09
CA LYS A 49 -5.69 -10.44 0.78
C LYS A 49 -7.09 -9.83 0.67
N THR A 50 -7.18 -8.50 0.66
CA THR A 50 -8.46 -7.79 0.53
C THR A 50 -9.08 -8.00 -0.85
N ASP A 51 -8.28 -7.93 -1.91
CA ASP A 51 -8.72 -8.18 -3.29
C ASP A 51 -9.22 -9.63 -3.42
N LEU A 52 -8.51 -10.61 -2.83
CA LEU A 52 -8.94 -12.01 -2.81
C LEU A 52 -10.27 -12.20 -2.07
N ALA A 53 -10.40 -11.62 -0.87
CA ALA A 53 -11.64 -11.70 -0.09
C ALA A 53 -12.82 -11.08 -0.86
N THR A 54 -12.60 -9.92 -1.47
CA THR A 54 -13.61 -9.24 -2.30
C THR A 54 -13.99 -10.09 -3.51
N GLY A 55 -13.02 -10.74 -4.16
CA GLY A 55 -13.28 -11.68 -5.25
C GLY A 55 -14.17 -12.84 -4.82
N TYR A 56 -13.93 -13.44 -3.65
CA TYR A 56 -14.79 -14.47 -3.09
C TYR A 56 -16.20 -13.97 -2.78
N ASP A 57 -16.33 -12.78 -2.19
CA ASP A 57 -17.63 -12.17 -1.87
C ASP A 57 -18.46 -11.90 -3.14
N ILE A 58 -17.80 -11.48 -4.23
CA ILE A 58 -18.45 -11.29 -5.53
C ILE A 58 -18.95 -12.64 -6.09
N ILE A 59 -18.13 -13.68 -6.01
CA ILE A 59 -18.50 -15.02 -6.49
C ILE A 59 -19.69 -15.55 -5.68
N GLU A 60 -19.68 -15.41 -4.36
CA GLU A 60 -20.77 -15.84 -3.49
C GLU A 60 -22.08 -15.11 -3.81
N GLN A 61 -22.02 -13.80 -4.04
CA GLN A 61 -23.21 -13.00 -4.39
C GLN A 61 -23.77 -13.35 -5.76
N LYS A 62 -22.92 -13.62 -6.76
CA LYS A 62 -23.36 -13.97 -8.13
C LYS A 62 -23.83 -15.41 -8.25
N PHE A 63 -23.20 -16.32 -7.51
CA PHE A 63 -23.42 -17.77 -7.60
C PHE A 63 -23.64 -18.34 -6.20
N PRO A 64 -24.86 -18.22 -5.64
CA PRO A 64 -25.16 -18.73 -4.32
C PRO A 64 -25.12 -20.27 -4.28
N GLY A 65 -24.76 -20.82 -3.13
CA GLY A 65 -24.72 -22.26 -2.87
C GLY A 65 -23.30 -22.82 -2.86
N ASP A 66 -23.10 -23.99 -2.26
CA ASP A 66 -21.75 -24.48 -1.96
C ASP A 66 -20.92 -24.86 -3.19
N TRP A 67 -19.60 -24.86 -3.01
CA TRP A 67 -18.67 -25.45 -3.97
C TRP A 67 -18.83 -26.96 -4.00
N ARG A 68 -18.89 -27.55 -5.19
CA ARG A 68 -18.93 -29.01 -5.37
C ARG A 68 -18.00 -29.42 -6.50
N LEU A 69 -17.31 -30.54 -6.29
CA LEU A 69 -16.57 -31.24 -7.32
C LEU A 69 -17.36 -32.47 -7.73
N GLU A 70 -17.68 -32.59 -9.01
CA GLU A 70 -18.36 -33.74 -9.59
C GLU A 70 -17.49 -34.24 -10.75
N ASP A 71 -16.81 -35.36 -10.54
CA ASP A 71 -15.71 -35.85 -11.37
C ASP A 71 -14.62 -34.76 -11.58
N ASP A 72 -14.35 -34.38 -12.83
CA ASP A 72 -13.38 -33.33 -13.19
C ASP A 72 -14.04 -31.93 -13.37
N LYS A 73 -15.27 -31.77 -12.90
CA LYS A 73 -16.05 -30.53 -13.04
C LYS A 73 -16.25 -29.85 -11.68
N LEU A 74 -15.90 -28.56 -11.63
CA LEU A 74 -16.09 -27.69 -10.48
C LEU A 74 -17.37 -26.88 -10.66
N TYR A 75 -18.23 -26.94 -9.66
CA TYR A 75 -19.48 -26.20 -9.58
C TYR A 75 -19.49 -25.26 -8.38
N LYS A 76 -20.17 -24.13 -8.54
CA LYS A 76 -20.57 -23.23 -7.45
C LYS A 76 -22.09 -23.12 -7.47
N GLY A 77 -22.76 -23.65 -6.44
CA GLY A 77 -24.21 -23.84 -6.48
C GLY A 77 -24.61 -24.76 -7.61
N GLU A 78 -25.42 -24.28 -8.56
CA GLU A 78 -25.83 -25.05 -9.75
C GLU A 78 -24.99 -24.72 -11.00
N VAL A 79 -24.00 -23.82 -10.88
CA VAL A 79 -23.29 -23.27 -12.05
C VAL A 79 -21.93 -23.95 -12.24
N LEU A 80 -21.68 -24.47 -13.45
CA LEU A 80 -20.39 -25.00 -13.87
C LEU A 80 -19.36 -23.88 -14.01
N MET A 81 -18.24 -23.98 -13.29
CA MET A 81 -17.18 -22.97 -13.27
C MET A 81 -16.06 -23.24 -14.26
N ASN A 82 -15.90 -24.49 -14.72
CA ASN A 82 -14.91 -24.81 -15.75
C ASN A 82 -15.15 -23.95 -17.01
N ASN A 83 -14.09 -23.31 -17.50
CA ASN A 83 -14.11 -22.42 -18.67
C ASN A 83 -15.13 -21.26 -18.57
N ASN A 84 -15.59 -20.91 -17.37
CA ASN A 84 -16.43 -19.74 -17.15
C ASN A 84 -15.55 -18.49 -16.96
N PHE A 85 -15.13 -17.89 -18.07
CA PHE A 85 -14.24 -16.72 -18.04
C PHE A 85 -14.95 -15.40 -17.73
N ALA A 86 -16.28 -15.34 -17.90
CA ALA A 86 -17.04 -14.12 -17.69
C ALA A 86 -16.94 -13.58 -16.25
N ILE A 87 -16.82 -14.46 -15.25
CA ILE A 87 -16.60 -14.04 -13.86
C ILE A 87 -15.15 -13.56 -13.62
N VAL A 88 -14.18 -14.14 -14.33
CA VAL A 88 -12.78 -13.72 -14.27
C VAL A 88 -12.65 -12.32 -14.87
N ASP A 89 -13.25 -12.08 -16.05
CA ASP A 89 -13.28 -10.78 -16.73
C ASP A 89 -14.06 -9.71 -15.95
N TYR A 90 -14.99 -10.12 -15.08
CA TYR A 90 -15.73 -9.21 -14.22
C TYR A 90 -14.94 -8.78 -12.98
N ILE A 91 -14.07 -9.64 -12.46
CA ILE A 91 -13.27 -9.38 -11.24
C ILE A 91 -11.91 -8.73 -11.58
N GLY A 92 -11.26 -9.19 -12.65
CA GLY A 92 -9.92 -8.76 -13.09
C GLY A 92 -9.91 -7.53 -13.98
#